data_AF-A0A928VFJ8-F1
#
_entry.id   AF-A0A928VFJ8-F1
#
_cell.length_a   1.000
_cell.length_b   1.000
_cell.length_c   1.000
_cell.angle_alpha   90.00
_cell.angle_beta   90.00
_cell.angle_gamma   90.00
#
_symmetry.space_group_name_H-M   'P 1'
#
loop_
_entity.id
_entity.type
_entity.pdbx_description
1 polymer ?
#
loop_
_entity_poly.entity_id
_entity_poly.type
_entity_poly.pdbx_seq_one_letter_code
_entity_poly.pdbx_strand_id
1 'polypeptide(L)' 'YTTSLDALIAVTKRLSLYENQHNMNSEEFFDLYSKGQLTDETFFIEWANDYRHFLGLRQDVEKRLQNVA' A
#
# COMPACT_ATOMS: atom_id res chain seq x y z
N TYR A 1 15.96 -10.08 -10.06
CA TYR A 1 14.95 -10.26 -9.02
C TYR A 1 13.91 -9.15 -9.13
N THR A 2 13.07 -9.18 -10.16
CA THR A 2 12.06 -8.13 -10.44
C THR A 2 10.75 -8.80 -10.82
N THR A 3 10.20 -9.62 -9.93
CA THR A 3 8.84 -10.14 -10.11
C THR A 3 7.85 -9.20 -9.42
N SER A 4 6.60 -9.15 -9.90
CA SER A 4 5.51 -8.38 -9.27
C SER A 4 5.30 -8.77 -7.79
N LEU A 5 5.67 -10.00 -7.43
CA LEU A 5 5.65 -10.50 -6.05
C LEU A 5 6.76 -9.89 -5.19
N ASP A 6 7.99 -9.78 -5.70
CA ASP A 6 9.09 -9.13 -4.97
C ASP A 6 8.76 -7.66 -4.68
N ALA A 7 8.17 -6.97 -5.66
CA ALA A 7 7.69 -5.59 -5.50
C ALA A 7 6.58 -5.51 -4.44
N LEU A 8 5.62 -6.43 -4.48
CA LEU A 8 4.53 -6.50 -3.48
C LEU A 8 5.11 -6.68 -2.07
N ILE A 9 6.04 -7.62 -1.89
CA ILE A 9 6.69 -7.88 -0.59
C ILE A 9 7.44 -6.64 -0.10
N ALA A 10 8.17 -5.96 -0.99
CA ALA A 10 8.93 -4.76 -0.64
C ALA A 10 8.00 -3.63 -0.16
N VAL A 11 6.89 -3.39 -0.87
CA VAL A 11 5.90 -2.37 -0.49
C VAL A 11 5.18 -2.75 0.80
N THR A 12 4.76 -4.01 0.97
CA THR A 12 4.14 -4.47 2.23
C THR A 12 5.04 -4.22 3.44
N LYS A 13 6.35 -4.47 3.31
CA LYS A 13 7.30 -4.19 4.40
C LYS A 13 7.40 -2.70 4.74
N ARG A 14 7.33 -1.81 3.74
CA ARG A 14 7.31 -0.36 3.96
C ARG A 14 6.04 0.07 4.65
N LEU A 15 4.89 -0.41 4.18
CA LEU A 15 3.59 -0.16 4.81
C LEU A 15 3.59 -0.59 6.27
N SER A 16 4.08 -1.79 6.58
CA SER A 16 4.19 -2.24 7.97
C SER A 16 5.07 -1.34 8.85
N LEU A 17 6.09 -0.67 8.30
CA LEU A 17 6.87 0.30 9.07
C LEU A 17 6.03 1.52 9.43
N TYR A 18 5.32 2.10 8.46
CA TYR A 18 4.42 3.23 8.69
C TYR A 18 3.31 2.86 9.67
N GLU A 19 2.73 1.67 9.52
CA GLU A 19 1.66 1.18 10.38
C GLU A 19 2.10 1.05 11.83
N ASN A 20 3.30 0.50 12.06
CA ASN A 20 3.88 0.39 13.39
C ASN A 20 4.25 1.76 13.98
N GLN A 21 4.72 2.70 13.15
CA GLN A 21 5.08 4.04 13.60
C GLN A 21 3.86 4.86 14.04
N HIS A 22 2.75 4.75 13.32
CA HIS A 22 1.52 5.48 13.62
C HIS A 22 0.50 4.69 14.43
N ASN A 23 0.79 3.42 14.73
CA ASN A 23 -0.14 2.48 15.37
C ASN A 23 -1.52 2.48 14.66
N MET A 24 -1.49 2.56 13.33
CA MET A 24 -2.65 2.74 12.45
C MET A 24 -2.43 1.88 11.21
N ASN A 25 -3.44 1.10 10.83
CA ASN A 25 -3.33 0.26 9.64
C ASN A 25 -3.42 1.10 8.35
N SER A 26 -2.79 0.66 7.26
CA SER A 26 -2.74 1.46 6.02
C SER A 26 -4.11 1.65 5.37
N GLU A 27 -5.06 0.75 5.64
CA GLU A 27 -6.45 0.85 5.16
C GLU A 27 -7.20 1.99 5.87
N GLU A 28 -7.12 2.06 7.20
CA GLU A 28 -7.68 3.15 8.02
C GLU A 28 -7.02 4.49 7.69
N PHE A 29 -5.68 4.50 7.57
CA PHE A 29 -4.95 5.68 7.11
C PHE A 29 -5.48 6.16 5.75
N PHE A 30 -5.63 5.26 4.78
CA PHE A 30 -6.08 5.61 3.44
C PHE A 30 -7.54 6.10 3.41
N ASP A 31 -8.42 5.51 4.23
CA ASP A 31 -9.80 5.99 4.40
C ASP A 31 -9.83 7.42 4.96
N LEU A 32 -9.08 7.70 6.02
CA LEU A 32 -8.97 9.04 6.61
C LEU A 32 -8.32 10.05 5.64
N TYR A 33 -7.26 9.64 4.93
CA TYR A 33 -6.59 10.45 3.90
C TYR A 33 -7.56 10.80 2.77
N SER A 34 -8.33 9.82 2.29
CA SER A 34 -9.32 10.02 1.21
C SER A 34 -10.45 10.97 1.61
N LYS A 35 -10.75 11.04 2.90
CA LYS A 35 -11.75 11.95 3.48
C LYS A 35 -11.19 13.34 3.79
N GLY A 36 -9.90 13.58 3.54
CA GLY A 36 -9.23 14.85 3.85
C GLY A 36 -9.09 15.10 5.35
N GLN A 37 -9.08 14.04 6.17
CA GLN A 37 -8.96 14.13 7.63
C GLN A 37 -7.50 14.09 8.12
N LEU A 38 -6.56 13.88 7.20
CA LEU A 38 -5.13 13.86 7.48
C LEU A 38 -4.47 15.08 6.86
N THR A 39 -3.38 15.54 7.47
CA THR A 39 -2.60 16.67 6.98
C THR A 39 -1.90 16.30 5.68
N ASP A 40 -1.73 17.27 4.78
CA ASP A 40 -0.96 17.12 3.54
C ASP A 40 0.56 17.12 3.81
N GLU A 41 1.00 16.42 4.85
CA GLU A 41 2.42 16.23 5.11
C GLU A 41 3.00 15.28 4.07
N THR A 42 4.22 15.59 3.60
CA THR A 42 4.95 14.76 2.63
C THR A 42 4.95 13.28 3.03
N PHE A 43 5.04 13.00 4.33
CA PHE A 43 4.99 11.66 4.88
C PHE A 43 3.66 10.94 4.56
N PHE A 44 2.52 11.59 4.75
CA PHE A 44 1.21 10.99 4.45
C PHE A 44 1.02 10.84 2.94
N ILE A 45 1.52 11.78 2.14
CA ILE A 45 1.50 11.66 0.68
C ILE A 45 2.32 10.44 0.22
N GLU A 46 3.51 10.23 0.79
CA GLU A 46 4.34 9.06 0.50
C GLU A 46 3.66 7.75 0.92
N TRP A 47 3.09 7.69 2.13
CA TRP A 47 2.37 6.52 2.60
C TRP A 47 1.16 6.20 1.71
N ALA A 48 0.37 7.20 1.31
CA ALA A 48 -0.76 7.01 0.42
C ALA A 48 -0.33 6.51 -0.97
N ASN A 49 0.82 6.99 -1.47
CA ASN A 49 1.37 6.54 -2.74
C ASN A 49 1.84 5.08 -2.68
N ASP A 50 2.57 4.71 -1.63
CA ASP A 50 3.01 3.33 -1.40
C ASP A 50 1.80 2.39 -1.25
N TYR A 51 0.75 2.80 -0.53
CA TYR A 51 -0.46 2.00 -0.37
C TYR A 51 -1.22 1.82 -1.69
N ARG A 52 -1.35 2.89 -2.49
CA ARG A 52 -1.94 2.80 -3.82
C ARG A 52 -1.15 1.89 -4.75
N HIS A 53 0.19 1.91 -4.65
CA HIS A 53 1.05 1.03 -5.42
C HIS A 53 0.86 -0.44 -5.01
N PHE A 54 0.76 -0.71 -3.70
CA PHE A 54 0.42 -2.04 -3.16
C PHE A 54 -0.90 -2.58 -3.73
N LEU A 55 -1.95 -1.75 -3.75
CA LEU A 55 -3.27 -2.16 -4.28
C LEU A 55 -3.18 -2.55 -5.76
N GLY A 56 -2.45 -1.79 -6.56
CA GLY A 56 -2.22 -2.10 -7.97
C GLY A 56 -1.47 -3.42 -8.17
N LEU A 57 -0.38 -3.62 -7.41
CA LEU A 57 0.40 -4.86 -7.44
C LEU A 57 -0.45 -6.07 -7.01
N ARG A 58 -1.26 -5.92 -5.95
CA ARG A 58 -2.16 -6.97 -5.48
C ARG A 58 -3.18 -7.36 -6.54
N GLN A 59 -3.80 -6.37 -7.20
CA GLN A 59 -4.76 -6.61 -8.27
C GLN A 59 -4.13 -7.30 -9.48
N ASP A 60 -2.89 -6.94 -9.84
CA ASP A 60 -2.15 -7.60 -10.93
C ASP A 60 -1.81 -9.05 -10.60
N VAL A 61 -1.43 -9.33 -9.35
CA VAL A 61 -1.18 -10.70 -8.87
C VAL A 61 -2.48 -11.51 -8.89
N GLU A 62 -3.59 -10.96 -8.39
CA GLU A 62 -4.90 -11.61 -8.40
C GLU A 62 -5.38 -11.94 -9.82
N LYS A 63 -5.24 -11.01 -10.78
CA LYS A 63 -5.57 -11.26 -12.19
C LYS A 63 -4.74 -12.39 -12.79
N ARG A 64 -3.44 -12.45 -12.47
CA ARG A 64 -2.56 -13.53 -12.93
C ARG A 64 -2.98 -14.88 -12.34
N LEU A 65 -3.39 -14.91 -11.07
CA LEU A 65 -3.88 -16.13 -10.41
C LEU A 65 -5.20 -16.60 -11.03
N GLN A 66 -6.13 -15.69 -11.34
CA GLN A 66 -7.40 -16.03 -12.00
C GLN A 66 -7.20 -16.60 -13.42
N ASN A 67 -6.21 -16.11 -14.17
CA ASN A 67 -5.93 -16.59 -15.52
C ASN A 67 -5.20 -17.95 -15.58
N VAL A 68 -4.74 -18.47 -14.43
CA VAL A 68 -4.05 -19.77 -14.33
C VAL A 68 -5.01 -20.89 -13.89
N ALA A 69 -6.25 -20.55 -13.51
CA ALA A 69 -7.33 -21.49 -13.18
C ALA A 69 -8.21 -21.80 -14.41
#